data_AF-A0A2V8D4M2-F1
#
_entry.id   AF-A0A2V8D4M2-F1
#
_cell.length_a   1.000
_cell.length_b   1.000
_cell.length_c   1.000
_cell.angle_alpha   90.00
_cell.angle_beta   90.00
_cell.angle_gamma   90.00
#
_symmetry.space_group_name_H-M   'P 1'
#
loop_
_entity.id
_entity.type
_entity.pdbx_description
1 polymer ?
#
loop_
_entity_poly.entity_id
_entity_poly.type
_entity_poly.pdbx_seq_one_letter_code
_entity_poly.pdbx_strand_id
1 'polypeptide(L)' 'MSGHLFLFRNRRGDRLKILAWDHGGFWVLYKRLERGTFAWPVADLGDPVAMRSADLALLLSGVDVAQTRRRRWYERVA' A
#
# COMPACT_ATOMS: atom_id res chain seq x y z
N MET A 1 13.56 0.43 15.54
CA MET A 1 12.12 0.22 15.30
C MET A 1 11.92 0.16 13.81
N SER A 2 11.45 -0.97 13.30
CA SER A 2 11.22 -1.15 11.87
C SER A 2 10.07 -0.24 11.43
N GLY A 3 10.33 0.69 10.52
CA GLY A 3 9.39 1.71 10.03
C GLY A 3 8.25 1.12 9.18
N HIS A 4 7.52 0.16 9.75
CA HIS A 4 6.42 -0.51 9.09
C HIS A 4 5.22 0.43 8.97
N LEU A 5 4.59 0.38 7.80
CA LEU A 5 3.34 1.07 7.52
C LEU A 5 2.23 0.04 7.45
N PHE A 6 1.10 0.32 8.10
CA PHE A 6 -0.10 -0.48 7.97
C PHE A 6 -1.10 0.24 7.08
N LEU A 7 -1.51 -0.40 5.99
CA LEU A 7 -2.40 0.18 5.00
C LEU A 7 -3.79 -0.44 5.13
N PHE A 8 -4.82 0.39 5.18
CA PHE A 8 -6.21 -0.04 5.25
C PHE A 8 -7.01 0.59 4.12
N ARG A 9 -7.70 -0.24 3.35
CA ARG A 9 -8.57 0.16 2.25
C ARG A 9 -10.02 -0.07 2.64
N ASN A 10 -10.89 0.89 2.33
CA ASN A 10 -12.34 0.73 2.60
C ASN A 10 -12.98 -0.29 1.63
N ARG A 11 -14.22 -0.71 1.91
CA ARG A 11 -14.96 -1.67 1.07
C ARG A 11 -15.15 -1.20 -0.38
N ARG A 12 -15.35 0.10 -0.62
CA ARG A 12 -15.49 0.67 -1.98
C ARG A 12 -14.15 0.73 -2.72
N GLY A 13 -13.04 0.88 -2.01
CA GLY A 13 -11.70 0.94 -2.59
C GLY A 13 -11.23 2.31 -3.04
N ASP A 14 -11.99 3.35 -2.75
CA ASP A 14 -11.66 4.75 -3.08
C ASP A 14 -10.96 5.48 -1.94
N ARG A 15 -10.76 4.83 -0.79
CA ARG A 15 -10.14 5.43 0.41
C ARG A 15 -9.04 4.54 0.97
N LEU A 16 -7.93 5.17 1.34
CA LEU A 16 -6.75 4.55 1.93
C LEU A 16 -6.38 5.27 3.24
N LYS A 17 -6.19 4.51 4.31
CA LYS A 17 -5.54 4.96 5.55
C LYS A 17 -4.17 4.31 5.66
N ILE A 18 -3.14 5.09 5.96
CA ILE A 18 -1.79 4.59 6.23
C ILE A 18 -1.44 4.98 7.67
N LEU A 19 -1.21 3.97 8.50
CA LEU A 19 -0.82 4.11 9.88
C LEU A 19 0.70 3.99 9.98
N ALA A 20 1.36 5.01 10.53
CA ALA A 20 2.79 5.02 10.80
C ALA A 20 3.01 5.21 12.30
N TRP A 21 3.76 4.31 12.93
CA TRP A 21 4.07 4.37 14.36
C TRP A 21 5.41 5.07 14.58
N ASP A 22 5.46 5.95 15.58
CA ASP A 22 6.68 6.61 16.07
C ASP A 22 6.89 6.32 17.57
N HIS A 23 7.88 6.98 18.20
CA HIS A 23 8.19 6.76 19.61
C HIS A 23 7.12 7.28 20.59
N GLY A 24 6.25 8.20 20.15
CA GLY A 24 5.25 8.88 20.97
C GLY A 24 3.80 8.48 20.66
N GLY A 25 3.56 7.74 19.58
CA GLY A 25 2.23 7.35 19.14
C GLY A 25 2.22 6.93 17.67
N PHE A 26 1.12 7.22 16.98
CA PHE A 26 0.99 6.95 15.55
C PHE A 26 0.40 8.14 14.82
N TRP A 27 0.74 8.26 13.54
CA TRP A 27 0.11 9.19 12.62
C TRP A 27 -0.69 8.42 11.58
N VAL A 28 -1.76 9.06 11.09
CA VAL A 28 -2.60 8.51 10.02
C VAL A 28 -2.57 9.46 8.83
N LEU A 29 -2.08 8.95 7.69
CA LEU A 29 -2.29 9.60 6.40
C LEU A 29 -3.57 9.05 5.79
N TYR A 30 -4.44 9.94 5.31
CA TYR A 30 -5.71 9.57 4.71
C TYR A 30 -5.83 10.13 3.30
N LYS A 31 -6.06 9.26 2.32
CA LYS A 31 -6.26 9.63 0.91
C LYS A 31 -7.62 9.15 0.44
N ARG A 32 -8.44 10.06 -0.08
CA ARG A 32 -9.69 9.77 -0.79
C ARG A 32 -9.50 10.12 -2.26
N LEU A 33 -9.87 9.20 -3.15
CA LEU A 33 -9.91 9.47 -4.57
C LEU A 33 -11.24 10.15 -4.90
N GLU A 34 -11.19 11.23 -5.68
CA GLU A 34 -12.40 11.87 -6.21
C GLU A 34 -13.05 11.03 -7.32
N ARG A 35 -12.27 10.14 -7.96
CA ARG A 35 -12.74 9.19 -8.98
C ARG A 35 -11.89 7.92 -8.98
N GLY A 36 -12.52 6.78 -9.23
CA GLY A 36 -11.87 5.47 -9.34
C GLY A 36 -11.57 4.80 -8.00
N THR A 37 -10.76 3.75 -8.04
CA THR A 37 -10.38 2.93 -6.89
C THR A 37 -8.89 2.62 -6.92
N PHE A 38 -8.29 2.38 -5.76
CA PHE A 38 -6.94 1.84 -5.67
C PHE A 38 -6.91 0.41 -6.21
N ALA A 39 -5.89 0.09 -6.99
CA ALA A 39 -5.58 -1.26 -7.44
C ALA A 39 -4.98 -2.08 -6.28
N TRP A 40 -5.88 -2.52 -5.39
CA TRP A 40 -5.51 -3.23 -4.18
C TRP A 40 -5.07 -4.66 -4.52
N PRO A 41 -3.96 -5.17 -3.97
CA PRO A 41 -3.56 -6.55 -4.20
C PRO A 41 -4.68 -7.48 -3.73
N VAL A 42 -4.99 -8.49 -4.54
CA VAL A 42 -5.95 -9.52 -4.17
C VAL A 42 -5.34 -10.33 -3.03
N ALA A 43 -5.92 -10.22 -1.85
CA ALA A 43 -5.66 -11.09 -0.71
C ALA A 43 -6.85 -12.03 -0.56
N ASP A 44 -6.61 -13.28 -0.17
CA ASP A 44 -7.69 -14.10 0.38
C ASP A 44 -8.31 -13.35 1.56
N LEU A 45 -9.65 -13.41 1.66
CA LEU A 45 -10.44 -12.60 2.59
C LEU A 45 -9.99 -12.81 4.04
N GLY A 46 -9.18 -11.87 4.55
CA GLY A 46 -8.81 -11.79 5.96
C GLY A 46 -7.32 -11.64 6.23
N ASP A 47 -6.45 -12.00 5.28
CA ASP A 47 -5.01 -12.07 5.55
C ASP A 47 -4.27 -10.77 5.18
N PRO A 48 -3.40 -10.25 6.09
CA PRO A 48 -2.51 -9.15 5.77
C PRO A 48 -1.52 -9.55 4.67
N VAL A 49 -1.42 -8.71 3.63
CA VAL A 49 -0.42 -8.90 2.57
C VAL A 49 0.77 -8.00 2.83
N ALA A 50 1.97 -8.58 2.86
CA ALA A 50 3.20 -7.82 2.90
C ALA A 50 3.39 -7.03 1.60
N MET A 51 3.60 -5.72 1.72
CA MET A 51 3.77 -4.81 0.59
C MET A 51 5.14 -4.15 0.66
N ARG A 52 5.88 -4.14 -0.46
CA ARG A 52 7.15 -3.41 -0.55
C ARG A 52 6.89 -1.92 -0.75
N SER A 53 7.87 -1.10 -0.42
CA SER A 53 7.82 0.35 -0.66
C SER A 53 7.54 0.72 -2.12
N ALA A 54 8.12 -0.02 -3.08
CA ALA A 54 7.88 0.18 -4.51
C ALA A 54 6.42 -0.11 -4.91
N ASP A 55 5.81 -1.15 -4.36
CA ASP A 55 4.42 -1.52 -4.65
C ASP A 55 3.46 -0.47 -4.06
N LEU A 56 3.77 0.07 -2.88
CA LEU A 56 3.06 1.22 -2.30
C LEU A 56 3.14 2.46 -3.21
N ALA A 57 4.32 2.76 -3.78
CA ALA A 57 4.47 3.90 -4.69
C ALA A 57 3.59 3.76 -5.93
N LEU A 58 3.55 2.56 -6.54
CA LEU A 58 2.69 2.25 -7.68
C LEU A 58 1.21 2.41 -7.33
N LEU A 59 0.79 1.83 -6.20
CA LEU A 59 -0.58 1.97 -5.67
C LEU A 59 -0.97 3.45 -5.53
N LEU A 60 -0.10 4.28 -4.95
CA LEU A 60 -0.35 5.70 -4.72
C LEU A 60 -0.39 6.53 -6.00
N SER A 61 0.33 6.12 -7.04
CA SER A 61 0.32 6.71 -8.38
C SER A 61 -0.89 6.29 -9.25
N GLY A 62 -1.69 5.34 -8.78
CA GLY A 62 -2.84 4.82 -9.53
C GLY A 62 -2.48 3.79 -10.60
N VAL A 63 -1.30 3.18 -10.50
CA VAL A 63 -0.87 2.09 -11.39
C VAL A 63 -1.30 0.76 -10.79
N ASP A 64 -1.86 -0.11 -11.63
CA ASP A 64 -2.29 -1.44 -11.21
C ASP A 64 -1.10 -2.38 -11.02
N VAL A 65 -0.75 -2.65 -9.76
CA VAL A 65 0.36 -3.53 -9.39
C VAL A 65 0.13 -4.96 -9.90
N ALA A 66 -1.10 -5.46 -9.88
CA ALA A 66 -1.42 -6.82 -10.32
C ALA A 66 -1.26 -7.00 -11.85
N GLN A 67 -1.45 -5.92 -12.61
CA GLN A 67 -1.27 -5.92 -14.07
C GLN A 67 0.16 -5.53 -14.50
N THR A 68 1.03 -5.12 -13.57
CA THR A 68 2.42 -4.80 -13.87
C THR A 68 3.33 -6.03 -13.77
N ARG A 69 4.19 -6.23 -14.77
CA ARG A 69 5.23 -7.27 -14.74
C ARG A 69 6.53 -6.69 -14.22
N ARG A 70 6.96 -7.14 -13.04
CA ARG A 70 8.28 -6.80 -12.51
C ARG A 70 9.36 -7.35 -13.45
N ARG A 71 10.30 -6.49 -13.86
CA ARG A 71 11.51 -6.93 -14.56
C ARG A 71 12.52 -7.45 -13.54
N ARG A 72 13.23 -8.53 -13.87
CA ARG A 72 14.29 -9.08 -13.01
C ARG A 72 15.56 -8.23 -13.19
N TRP A 73 15.56 -7.04 -12.61
CA TRP A 73 16.78 -6.25 -12.44
C TRP A 73 17.34 -6.52 -11.05
N TYR A 74 18.67 -6.41 -10.92
CA TYR A 74 19.34 -6.62 -9.65
C TYR A 74 18.86 -5.56 -8.64
N GLU A 75 18.21 -6.02 -7.57
CA GLU A 75 17.81 -5.19 -6.43
C GLU A 75 18.62 -5.64 -5.22
N ARG A 76 19.46 -4.74 -4.70
CA ARG A 76 20.02 -4.91 -3.36
C ARG A 76 18.89 -4.69 -2.37
N VAL A 77 18.45 -5.77 -1.71
CA VAL A 77 17.59 -5.66 -0.53
C VAL A 77 18.48 -5.14 0.59
N ALA A 78 18.17 -3.94 1.08
CA ALA A 78 18.80 -3.34 2.26
C ALA A 78 18.17 -3.90 3.54
#